data_AF-A0A3L7UKW8-F1
#
_entry.id   AF-A0A3L7UKW8-F1
#
_cell.length_a   1.000
_cell.length_b   1.000
_cell.length_c   1.000
_cell.angle_alpha   90.00
_cell.angle_beta   90.00
_cell.angle_gamma   90.00
#
_symmetry.space_group_name_H-M   'P 1'
#
loop_
_entity.id
_entity.type
_entity.pdbx_description
1 polymer ?
#
loop_
_entity_poly.entity_id
_entity_poly.type
_entity_poly.pdbx_seq_one_letter_code
_entity_poly.pdbx_strand_id
1 'polypeptide(L)'
;MIADHAETFKKHPEYLSLFGGKRQGIQLCVSNPEVRKLAAQWVLDQFAKKPDRDMVSFETSDEGRHCECEQCAKLGSVSDRVFGLANEVAKAVDKAYPGKMIGLLAYTPT
;
A
#
# COMPACT_ATOMS: atom_id res chain seq x y z
N MET A 1 5.89 -5.64 -1.28
CA MET A 1 5.46 -4.95 -2.51
C MET A 1 6.57 -4.18 -3.23
N ILE A 2 7.10 -3.06 -2.69
CA ILE A 2 8.10 -2.22 -3.41
C ILE A 2 9.33 -3.04 -3.82
N ALA A 3 9.90 -3.79 -2.88
CA ALA A 3 11.06 -4.66 -3.16
C ALA A 3 10.78 -5.69 -4.26
N ASP A 4 9.59 -6.30 -4.25
CA ASP A 4 9.16 -7.27 -5.27
C ASP A 4 8.93 -6.62 -6.65
N HIS A 5 8.83 -5.29 -6.72
CA HIS A 5 8.52 -4.50 -7.91
C HIS A 5 9.55 -3.40 -8.17
N ALA A 6 10.81 -3.59 -7.77
CA ALA A 6 11.83 -2.55 -7.77
C ALA A 6 11.97 -1.83 -9.14
N GLU A 7 11.96 -2.58 -10.25
CA GLU A 7 12.06 -2.01 -11.60
C GLU A 7 10.83 -1.18 -11.99
N THR A 8 9.63 -1.57 -11.56
CA THR A 8 8.41 -0.77 -11.77
C THR A 8 8.51 0.55 -11.02
N PHE A 9 8.94 0.53 -9.75
CA PHE A 9 9.09 1.75 -8.95
C PHE A 9 10.23 2.65 -9.43
N LYS A 10 11.29 2.11 -10.04
CA LYS A 10 12.33 2.90 -10.71
C LYS A 10 11.81 3.63 -11.94
N LYS A 11 10.94 2.98 -12.73
CA LYS A 11 10.35 3.58 -13.94
C LYS A 11 9.21 4.55 -13.62
N HIS A 12 8.55 4.36 -12.48
CA HIS A 12 7.40 5.14 -12.03
C HIS A 12 7.69 5.82 -10.68
N PRO A 13 8.58 6.83 -10.63
CA PRO A 13 8.87 7.55 -9.38
C PRO A 13 7.62 8.20 -8.77
N GLU A 14 6.59 8.51 -9.56
CA GLU A 14 5.29 9.00 -9.10
C GLU A 14 4.51 8.02 -8.22
N TYR A 15 4.92 6.76 -8.14
CA TYR A 15 4.36 5.75 -7.24
C TYR A 15 4.88 5.91 -5.81
N LEU A 16 6.06 6.50 -5.64
CA LEU A 16 6.64 6.79 -4.34
C LEU A 16 6.02 8.05 -3.72
N SER A 17 6.08 8.14 -2.40
CA SER A 17 5.65 9.33 -1.67
C SER A 17 6.39 10.57 -2.14
N LEU A 18 5.67 11.69 -2.28
CA LEU A 18 6.29 13.01 -2.36
C LEU A 18 6.55 13.46 -0.93
N PHE A 19 7.81 13.69 -0.57
CA PHE A 19 8.17 14.21 0.75
C PHE A 19 9.36 15.16 0.60
N GLY A 20 9.23 16.38 1.13
CA GLY A 20 10.26 17.41 0.98
C GLY A 20 10.54 17.79 -0.49
N GLY A 21 9.49 17.79 -1.31
CA GLY A 21 9.58 18.14 -2.73
C GLY A 21 10.20 17.07 -3.65
N LYS A 22 10.50 15.87 -3.13
CA LYS A 22 11.09 14.76 -3.91
C LYS A 22 10.28 13.47 -3.78
N ARG A 23 10.21 12.70 -4.86
CA ARG A 23 9.62 11.36 -4.89
C ARG A 23 10.67 10.34 -4.45
N GLN A 24 10.54 9.78 -3.25
CA GLN A 24 11.60 8.96 -2.64
C GLN A 24 11.09 8.09 -1.48
N GLY A 25 12.00 7.29 -0.93
CA GLY A 25 11.77 6.48 0.27
C GLY A 25 11.08 5.15 -0.02
N ILE A 26 10.48 4.59 1.02
CA ILE A 26 9.75 3.31 0.96
C ILE A 26 8.25 3.51 1.23
N GLN A 27 7.79 4.76 1.24
CA GLN A 27 6.38 5.14 1.34
C GLN A 27 5.71 5.27 -0.02
N LEU A 28 4.41 4.99 -0.04
CA LEU A 28 3.59 4.98 -1.25
C LEU A 28 2.83 6.29 -1.45
N CYS A 29 2.62 6.66 -2.71
CA CYS A 29 1.64 7.65 -3.11
C CYS A 29 0.25 7.00 -3.15
N VAL A 30 -0.46 6.94 -2.01
CA VAL A 30 -1.76 6.26 -1.90
C VAL A 30 -2.83 6.87 -2.81
N SER A 31 -2.73 8.15 -3.20
CA SER A 31 -3.67 8.75 -4.15
C SER A 31 -3.47 8.30 -5.59
N ASN A 32 -2.39 7.59 -5.91
CA ASN A 32 -2.17 7.09 -7.26
C ASN A 32 -2.99 5.81 -7.48
N PRO A 33 -3.95 5.79 -8.43
CA PRO A 33 -4.81 4.63 -8.65
C PRO A 33 -4.04 3.38 -9.10
N GLU A 34 -2.93 3.53 -9.81
CA GLU A 34 -2.11 2.39 -10.24
C GLU A 34 -1.35 1.76 -9.07
N VAL A 35 -0.95 2.56 -8.08
CA VAL A 35 -0.37 2.04 -6.83
C VAL A 35 -1.40 1.23 -6.04
N ARG A 36 -2.66 1.67 -5.98
CA ARG A 36 -3.74 0.94 -5.29
C ARG A 36 -4.04 -0.39 -5.97
N LYS A 37 -4.12 -0.39 -7.31
CA LYS A 37 -4.27 -1.62 -8.10
C LYS A 37 -3.11 -2.59 -7.88
N LEU A 38 -1.87 -2.07 -7.92
CA LEU A 38 -0.68 -2.86 -7.69
C LEU A 38 -0.66 -3.47 -6.29
N ALA A 39 -1.07 -2.70 -5.28
CA ALA A 39 -1.20 -3.18 -3.90
C ALA A 39 -2.20 -4.33 -3.77
N ALA A 40 -3.40 -4.18 -4.34
CA ALA A 40 -4.40 -5.24 -4.34
C ALA A 40 -3.88 -6.50 -5.05
N GLN A 41 -3.32 -6.34 -6.26
CA GLN A 41 -2.77 -7.46 -7.02
C GLN A 41 -1.64 -8.16 -6.26
N TRP A 42 -0.73 -7.41 -5.65
CA TRP A 42 0.37 -7.98 -4.90
C TRP A 42 -0.11 -8.86 -3.75
N VAL A 43 -1.15 -8.46 -3.00
CA VAL A 43 -1.72 -9.27 -1.93
C VAL A 43 -2.43 -10.52 -2.49
N LEU A 44 -3.18 -10.39 -3.57
CA LEU A 44 -3.80 -11.54 -4.24
C LEU A 44 -2.74 -12.56 -4.69
N ASP A 45 -1.62 -12.09 -5.24
CA ASP A 45 -0.50 -12.95 -5.64
C ASP A 45 0.15 -13.66 -4.44
N GLN A 46 0.16 -13.05 -3.24
CA GLN A 46 0.66 -13.72 -2.04
C GLN A 46 -0.22 -14.93 -1.65
N PHE A 47 -1.54 -14.81 -1.78
CA PHE A 47 -2.46 -15.93 -1.57
C PHE A 47 -2.34 -16.98 -2.67
N ALA A 48 -2.22 -16.57 -3.93
CA ALA A 48 -2.01 -17.50 -5.03
C ALA A 48 -0.72 -18.34 -4.86
N LYS A 49 0.34 -17.72 -4.33
CA LYS A 49 1.62 -18.40 -4.05
C LYS A 49 1.55 -19.33 -2.84
N LYS A 50 0.75 -19.00 -1.82
CA LYS A 50 0.57 -19.80 -0.59
C LYS A 50 -0.91 -19.86 -0.19
N PRO A 51 -1.71 -20.74 -0.81
CA PRO A 51 -3.17 -20.79 -0.60
C PRO A 51 -3.58 -21.19 0.83
N ASP A 52 -2.67 -21.85 1.56
CA ASP A 52 -2.82 -22.29 2.94
C ASP A 52 -2.75 -21.13 3.96
N ARG A 53 -2.20 -19.97 3.59
CA ARG A 53 -2.15 -18.80 4.47
C ARG A 53 -3.54 -18.26 4.74
N ASP A 54 -3.86 -17.97 6.01
CA ASP A 54 -5.12 -17.31 6.36
C ASP A 54 -5.03 -15.78 6.31
N MET A 55 -3.82 -15.24 6.37
CA MET A 55 -3.59 -13.80 6.38
C MET A 55 -2.30 -13.40 5.65
N VAL A 56 -2.32 -12.22 5.04
CA VAL A 56 -1.14 -11.52 4.48
C VAL A 56 -0.94 -10.20 5.20
N SER A 57 0.28 -9.90 5.67
CA SER A 57 0.62 -8.56 6.19
C SER A 57 0.63 -7.55 5.06
N PHE A 58 -0.12 -6.47 5.21
CA PHE A 58 -0.23 -5.41 4.24
C PHE A 58 -0.50 -4.07 4.94
N GLU A 59 0.56 -3.29 5.07
CA GLU A 59 0.55 -1.95 5.66
C GLU A 59 1.44 -0.99 4.87
N THR A 60 1.28 0.32 5.12
CA THR A 60 2.28 1.31 4.68
C THR A 60 3.53 1.22 5.56
N SER A 61 4.67 1.74 5.09
CA SER A 61 5.91 1.74 5.87
C SER A 61 5.78 2.50 7.22
N ASP A 62 6.55 2.12 8.23
CA ASP A 62 6.53 2.72 9.57
C ASP A 62 7.53 3.91 9.72
N GLU A 63 7.70 4.74 8.68
CA GLU A 63 8.76 5.77 8.65
C GLU A 63 8.28 7.24 8.71
N GLY A 64 6.99 7.47 8.97
CA GLY A 64 6.38 8.80 9.14
C GLY A 64 6.34 9.71 7.89
N ARG A 65 7.14 9.43 6.86
CA ARG A 65 7.26 10.19 5.60
C ARG A 65 6.11 9.92 4.63
N HIS A 66 4.89 10.11 5.09
CA HIS A 66 3.70 9.96 4.24
C HIS A 66 3.67 11.01 3.11
N CYS A 67 3.04 10.66 2.01
CA CYS A 67 3.01 11.49 0.81
C CYS A 67 2.31 12.85 1.04
N GLU A 68 3.01 13.94 0.72
CA GLU A 68 2.61 15.34 0.85
C GLU A 68 1.95 15.90 -0.42
N CYS A 69 1.79 15.09 -1.47
CA CYS A 69 1.17 15.58 -2.71
C CYS A 69 -0.29 16.01 -2.49
N GLU A 70 -0.75 16.97 -3.30
CA GLU A 70 -2.11 17.54 -3.20
C GLU A 70 -3.21 16.47 -3.26
N GLN A 71 -3.03 15.44 -4.07
CA GLN A 71 -4.02 14.37 -4.22
C GLN A 71 -4.08 13.47 -2.98
N CYS A 72 -2.96 13.21 -2.31
CA CYS A 72 -2.96 12.53 -1.01
C CYS A 72 -3.58 13.42 0.07
N ALA A 73 -3.32 14.73 0.05
CA ALA A 73 -3.94 15.67 0.99
C ALA A 73 -5.48 15.65 0.93
N LYS A 74 -6.05 15.54 -0.28
CA LYS A 74 -7.50 15.44 -0.50
C LYS A 74 -8.15 14.18 0.04
N LEU A 75 -7.38 13.10 0.28
CA LEU A 75 -7.91 11.85 0.84
C LEU A 75 -8.19 11.92 2.34
N GLY A 76 -7.77 13.00 3.01
CA GLY A 76 -7.92 13.16 4.46
C GLY A 76 -6.61 12.95 5.23
N SER A 77 -6.74 12.57 6.50
CA SER A 77 -5.63 12.32 7.41
C SER A 77 -4.74 11.18 6.94
N VAL A 78 -3.58 11.01 7.59
CA VAL A 78 -2.73 9.84 7.35
C VAL A 78 -3.52 8.54 7.61
N SER A 79 -4.31 8.51 8.69
CA SER A 79 -5.16 7.37 9.02
C SER A 79 -6.18 7.06 7.92
N ASP A 80 -6.84 8.08 7.35
CA ASP A 80 -7.80 7.88 6.25
C ASP A 80 -7.14 7.23 5.03
N ARG A 81 -5.89 7.62 4.73
CA ARG A 81 -5.12 7.05 3.61
C ARG A 81 -4.71 5.61 3.88
N VAL A 82 -4.15 5.34 5.06
CA VAL A 82 -3.63 4.03 5.46
C VAL A 82 -4.77 3.01 5.55
N PHE A 83 -5.82 3.32 6.33
CA PHE A 83 -6.97 2.44 6.45
C PHE A 83 -7.80 2.38 5.16
N GLY A 84 -7.87 3.48 4.40
CA GLY A 84 -8.54 3.49 3.10
C GLY A 84 -7.91 2.53 2.10
N LEU A 85 -6.58 2.51 1.98
CA LEU A 85 -5.86 1.56 1.14
C LEU A 85 -6.06 0.11 1.62
N ALA A 86 -5.94 -0.12 2.93
CA ALA A 86 -6.15 -1.45 3.51
C ALA A 86 -7.57 -1.97 3.24
N ASN A 87 -8.59 -1.14 3.43
CA ASN A 87 -9.98 -1.51 3.15
C ASN A 87 -10.22 -1.83 1.67
N GLU A 88 -9.59 -1.09 0.76
CA GLU A 88 -9.68 -1.37 -0.68
C GLU A 88 -9.06 -2.73 -1.03
N VAL A 89 -7.88 -3.02 -0.48
CA VAL A 89 -7.21 -4.31 -0.66
C VAL A 89 -8.00 -5.45 -0.01
N ALA A 90 -8.55 -5.25 1.20
CA ALA A 90 -9.36 -6.24 1.89
C ALA A 90 -10.60 -6.62 1.08
N LYS A 91 -11.27 -5.66 0.43
CA LYS A 91 -12.42 -5.93 -0.47
C LYS A 91 -12.01 -6.75 -1.69
N ALA A 92 -10.83 -6.49 -2.24
CA ALA A 92 -10.30 -7.29 -3.35
C ALA A 92 -10.00 -8.74 -2.91
N VAL A 93 -9.42 -8.90 -1.72
CA VAL A 93 -9.14 -10.22 -1.12
C VAL A 93 -10.43 -10.97 -0.84
N ASP A 94 -11.42 -10.35 -0.20
CA ASP A 94 -12.70 -11.00 0.13
C ASP A 94 -13.42 -11.51 -1.15
N LYS A 95 -13.37 -10.72 -2.23
CA LYS A 95 -13.94 -11.12 -3.52
C LYS A 95 -13.24 -12.33 -4.15
N ALA A 96 -11.91 -12.41 -4.05
CA ALA A 96 -11.11 -13.44 -4.71
C ALA A 96 -10.92 -14.70 -3.86
N TYR A 97 -10.83 -14.53 -2.54
CA TYR A 97 -10.53 -15.54 -1.55
C TYR A 97 -11.38 -15.33 -0.28
N PRO A 98 -12.70 -15.63 -0.33
CA PRO A 98 -13.59 -15.44 0.82
C PRO A 98 -13.05 -16.11 2.09
N GLY A 99 -13.06 -15.39 3.20
CA GLY A 99 -12.55 -15.86 4.50
C GLY A 99 -11.05 -15.66 4.74
N LYS A 100 -10.28 -15.20 3.73
CA LYS A 100 -8.89 -14.77 3.93
C LYS A 100 -8.82 -13.33 4.41
N MET A 101 -7.76 -13.01 5.16
CA MET A 101 -7.62 -11.72 5.85
C MET A 101 -6.38 -10.94 5.40
N ILE A 102 -6.37 -9.63 5.62
CA ILE A 102 -5.13 -8.86 5.61
C ILE A 102 -4.85 -8.35 7.03
N GLY A 103 -3.58 -8.33 7.41
CA GLY A 103 -3.12 -7.70 8.64
C GLY A 103 -2.59 -6.30 8.34
N LEU A 104 -2.88 -5.35 9.21
CA LEU A 104 -2.28 -4.02 9.17
C LEU A 104 -1.68 -3.74 10.54
N LEU A 105 -0.35 -3.58 10.55
CA LEU A 105 0.37 -3.11 11.72
C LEU A 105 0.54 -1.59 11.62
N ALA A 106 0.25 -0.87 12.70
CA ALA A 106 0.35 0.58 12.75
C ALA A 106 1.26 0.97 13.92
N TYR A 107 2.56 1.08 13.62
CA TYR A 107 3.53 1.60 14.57
C TYR A 107 3.90 3.04 14.23
N THR A 108 4.29 3.79 15.25
CA THR A 108 4.95 5.08 15.06
C THR A 108 6.42 4.87 15.39
N PRO A 109 7.38 5.33 14.57
CA PRO A 109 8.77 5.32 14.98
C PRO A 109 8.91 6.21 16.23
N THR A 110 9.43 5.64 17.32
CA THR A 110 9.89 6.39 18.50
C THR A 110 11.05 7.29 18.14
#